data_AF-A0A7X6WC85-F1
#
_entry.id   AF-A0A7X6WC85-F1
#
_cell.length_a   1.000
_cell.length_b   1.000
_cell.length_c   1.000
_cell.angle_alpha   90.00
_cell.angle_beta   90.00
_cell.angle_gamma   90.00
#
_symmetry.space_group_name_H-M   'P 1'
#
loop_
_entity.id
_entity.type
_entity.pdbx_description
1 polymer ?
#
loop_
_entity_poly.entity_id
_entity_poly.type
_entity_poly.pdbx_seq_one_letter_code
_entity_poly.pdbx_strand_id
1 'polypeptide(L)'
;NIISFHIPILTERKDDIPLLTDYFIQKFNKRLNKKVIGVSKQVLNTFNNYQWEGNVRELEHLIEGIMSINDMKTIEIHHIPAKFKNTNSSSPDKQLSLIQILENKERELIQDALKRTENNITHAADLLGIPRQTLQYKIKKQ
;
A
#
# COMPACT_ATOMS: atom_id res chain seq x y z
N ASN A 1 -3.18 -24.54 37.21
CA ASN A 1 -2.37 -24.88 36.02
C ASN A 1 -2.94 -24.09 34.85
N ILE A 2 -2.21 -23.09 34.33
CA ILE A 2 -2.66 -22.25 33.21
C ILE A 2 -1.99 -22.82 31.96
N ILE A 3 -2.77 -23.41 31.07
CA ILE A 3 -2.28 -23.90 29.78
C ILE A 3 -2.29 -22.70 28.83
N SER A 4 -1.14 -22.08 28.61
CA SER A 4 -0.99 -21.00 27.62
C SER A 4 -1.05 -21.60 26.22
N PHE A 5 -2.14 -21.34 25.50
CA PHE A 5 -2.24 -21.61 24.07
C PHE A 5 -1.67 -20.41 23.31
N HIS A 6 -0.53 -20.59 22.64
CA HIS A 6 0.02 -19.59 21.74
C HIS A 6 -0.75 -19.63 20.41
N ILE A 7 -1.55 -18.60 20.14
CA ILE A 7 -2.19 -18.43 18.83
C ILE A 7 -1.25 -17.56 18.00
N PRO A 8 -0.58 -18.12 16.97
CA PRO A 8 0.34 -17.33 16.15
C PRO A 8 -0.43 -16.28 15.34
N ILE A 9 0.25 -15.16 15.09
CA ILE A 9 -0.30 -14.05 14.29
C ILE A 9 -0.46 -14.46 12.83
N LEU A 10 -1.36 -13.81 12.08
CA LEU A 10 -1.64 -14.14 10.68
C LEU A 10 -0.37 -14.14 9.80
N THR A 11 0.59 -13.30 10.15
CA THR A 11 1.88 -13.14 9.45
C THR A 11 2.81 -14.35 9.59
N GLU A 12 2.65 -15.15 10.65
CA GLU A 12 3.35 -16.42 10.84
C GLU A 12 2.68 -17.58 10.08
N ARG A 13 1.49 -17.36 9.52
CA ARG A 13 0.66 -18.35 8.80
C ARG A 13 0.10 -17.77 7.50
N LYS A 14 0.97 -17.18 6.68
CA LYS A 14 0.57 -16.51 5.42
C LYS A 14 -0.16 -17.43 4.44
N ASP A 15 0.10 -18.73 4.50
CA ASP A 15 -0.57 -19.73 3.67
C ASP A 15 -2.09 -19.82 3.94
N ASP A 16 -2.55 -19.35 5.10
CA ASP A 16 -3.98 -19.29 5.45
C ASP A 16 -4.68 -18.05 4.84
N ILE A 17 -3.94 -17.02 4.44
CA ILE A 17 -4.51 -15.75 3.96
C ILE A 17 -5.44 -15.94 2.75
N PRO A 18 -5.07 -16.71 1.70
CA PRO A 18 -5.98 -16.98 0.58
C PRO A 18 -7.26 -17.69 1.04
N LEU A 19 -7.14 -18.71 1.88
CA LEU A 19 -8.27 -19.51 2.37
C LEU A 19 -9.21 -18.67 3.24
N LEU A 20 -8.66 -17.85 4.14
CA LEU A 20 -9.41 -16.93 4.99
C LEU A 20 -10.10 -15.85 4.16
N THR A 21 -9.41 -15.33 3.15
CA THR A 21 -9.99 -14.32 2.22
C THR A 21 -11.22 -14.89 1.53
N ASP A 22 -11.13 -16.10 0.96
CA ASP A 22 -12.25 -16.76 0.32
C ASP A 22 -13.39 -17.03 1.30
N TYR A 23 -13.06 -17.50 2.51
CA TYR A 23 -14.05 -17.72 3.57
C TYR A 23 -14.83 -16.44 3.91
N PHE A 24 -14.14 -15.31 4.10
CA PHE A 24 -14.79 -14.04 4.42
C PHE A 24 -15.63 -13.50 3.26
N ILE A 25 -15.16 -13.65 2.02
CA ILE A 25 -15.95 -13.27 0.84
C ILE A 25 -17.25 -14.07 0.80
N GLN A 26 -17.21 -15.39 1.01
CA GLN A 26 -18.40 -16.23 1.04
C GLN A 26 -19.34 -15.87 2.20
N LYS A 27 -18.78 -15.60 3.38
CA LYS A 27 -19.53 -15.14 4.56
C LYS A 27 -20.29 -13.85 4.26
N PHE A 28 -19.64 -12.86 3.67
CA PHE A 28 -20.24 -11.55 3.40
C PHE A 28 -21.12 -11.53 2.15
N ASN A 29 -20.89 -12.40 1.15
CA ASN A 29 -21.83 -12.60 0.05
C ASN A 29 -23.22 -13.00 0.58
N LYS A 30 -23.26 -13.96 1.50
CA LYS A 30 -24.51 -14.40 2.15
C LYS A 30 -25.16 -13.28 2.96
N ARG A 31 -24.37 -12.53 3.73
CA ARG A 31 -24.88 -11.51 4.65
C ARG A 31 -25.30 -10.22 3.95
N LEU A 32 -24.59 -9.81 2.90
CA LEU A 32 -24.82 -8.56 2.16
C LEU A 32 -25.60 -8.80 0.84
N ASN A 33 -26.02 -10.04 0.57
CA ASN A 33 -26.67 -10.46 -0.68
C ASN A 33 -25.87 -10.07 -1.95
N LYS A 34 -24.55 -10.26 -1.90
CA LYS A 34 -23.62 -9.97 -3.00
C LYS A 34 -23.14 -11.25 -3.69
N LYS A 35 -22.52 -11.08 -4.87
CA LYS A 35 -21.97 -12.17 -5.70
C LYS A 35 -20.51 -11.89 -6.07
N VAL A 36 -19.70 -11.55 -5.08
CA VAL A 36 -18.25 -11.37 -5.25
C VAL A 36 -17.62 -12.76 -5.43
N ILE A 37 -16.88 -12.96 -6.51
CA ILE A 37 -16.28 -14.25 -6.88
C ILE A 37 -14.90 -14.46 -6.26
N GLY A 38 -14.24 -13.40 -5.77
CA GLY A 38 -12.90 -13.48 -5.20
C GLY A 38 -12.13 -12.18 -5.28
N VAL A 39 -10.82 -12.28 -5.13
CA VAL A 39 -9.87 -11.15 -5.22
C VAL A 39 -8.95 -11.30 -6.43
N SER A 40 -8.47 -10.17 -6.96
CA SER A 40 -7.42 -10.17 -7.99
C SER A 40 -6.07 -10.65 -7.42
N LYS A 41 -5.20 -11.18 -8.29
CA LYS A 41 -3.84 -11.60 -7.90
C LYS A 41 -3.03 -10.49 -7.23
N GLN A 42 -3.22 -9.24 -7.68
CA GLN A 42 -2.54 -8.08 -7.10
C GLN A 42 -2.97 -7.86 -5.64
N VAL A 43 -4.27 -7.96 -5.35
CA VAL A 43 -4.80 -7.85 -3.99
C VAL A 43 -4.30 -8.98 -3.10
N LEU A 44 -4.29 -10.20 -3.61
CA LEU A 44 -3.77 -11.35 -2.85
C LEU A 44 -2.29 -11.16 -2.49
N ASN A 45 -1.48 -10.67 -3.42
CA ASN A 45 -0.08 -10.32 -3.16
C ASN A 45 0.04 -9.22 -2.09
N THR A 46 -0.81 -8.19 -2.17
CA THR A 46 -0.87 -7.14 -1.14
C THR A 46 -1.19 -7.73 0.23
N PHE A 47 -2.16 -8.63 0.32
CA PHE A 47 -2.54 -9.29 1.57
C PHE A 47 -1.40 -10.16 2.12
N ASN A 48 -0.69 -10.92 1.28
CA ASN A 48 0.45 -11.74 1.70
C ASN A 48 1.65 -10.92 2.20
N ASN A 49 1.80 -9.69 1.70
CA ASN A 49 2.89 -8.79 2.08
C ASN A 49 2.55 -7.87 3.26
N TYR A 50 1.29 -7.80 3.69
CA TYR A 50 0.86 -6.97 4.80
C TYR A 50 1.11 -7.65 6.16
N GLN A 51 1.40 -6.86 7.18
CA GLN A 51 1.80 -7.35 8.51
C GLN A 51 0.65 -7.78 9.42
N TRP A 52 -0.60 -7.42 9.08
CA TRP A 52 -1.81 -7.82 9.81
C TRP A 52 -1.67 -7.77 11.33
N GLU A 53 -1.33 -6.60 11.89
CA GLU A 53 -1.18 -6.40 13.34
C GLU A 53 -2.49 -6.72 14.09
N GLY A 54 -3.64 -6.49 13.46
CA GLY A 54 -4.94 -6.90 13.98
C GLY A 54 -5.32 -8.35 13.65
N ASN A 55 -4.39 -9.15 13.14
CA ASN A 55 -4.52 -10.57 12.80
C ASN A 55 -5.74 -10.82 11.89
N VAL A 56 -6.42 -11.96 12.07
CA VAL A 56 -7.61 -12.36 11.30
C VAL A 56 -8.74 -11.30 11.35
N ARG A 57 -8.89 -10.56 12.45
CA ARG A 57 -9.96 -9.54 12.57
C ARG A 57 -9.74 -8.37 11.63
N GLU A 58 -8.49 -7.95 11.42
CA GLU A 58 -8.20 -6.86 10.49
C GLU A 58 -8.49 -7.25 9.04
N LEU A 59 -8.15 -8.49 8.65
CA LEU A 59 -8.50 -9.05 7.34
C LEU A 59 -10.02 -9.12 7.15
N GLU A 60 -10.73 -9.63 8.15
CA GLU A 60 -12.20 -9.71 8.13
C GLU A 60 -12.84 -8.33 7.94
N HIS A 61 -12.48 -7.35 8.77
CA HIS A 61 -13.03 -6.00 8.71
C HIS A 61 -12.71 -5.30 7.39
N LEU A 62 -11.53 -5.53 6.83
CA LEU A 62 -11.16 -4.98 5.54
C LEU A 62 -12.09 -5.50 4.44
N ILE A 63 -12.26 -6.82 4.34
CA ILE A 63 -13.10 -7.46 3.32
C ILE A 63 -14.56 -7.02 3.49
N GLU A 64 -15.05 -6.99 4.73
CA GLU A 64 -16.38 -6.49 5.08
C GLU A 64 -16.60 -5.06 4.58
N GLY A 65 -15.67 -4.15 4.89
CA GLY A 65 -15.76 -2.75 4.50
C GLY A 65 -15.76 -2.56 2.99
N ILE A 66 -14.88 -3.27 2.28
CA ILE A 66 -14.82 -3.24 0.82
C ILE A 66 -16.14 -3.72 0.22
N MET A 67 -16.65 -4.87 0.67
CA MET A 67 -17.88 -5.44 0.15
C MET A 67 -19.12 -4.65 0.54
N SER A 68 -19.12 -3.93 1.66
CA SER A 68 -20.26 -3.10 2.08
C SER A 68 -20.45 -1.90 1.15
N ILE A 69 -19.35 -1.24 0.76
CA ILE A 69 -19.38 0.05 0.07
C ILE A 69 -19.45 -0.11 -1.46
N ASN A 70 -18.94 -1.22 -2.01
CA ASN A 70 -18.76 -1.38 -3.44
C ASN A 70 -19.65 -2.50 -3.99
N ASP A 71 -20.27 -2.27 -5.16
CA ASP A 71 -20.92 -3.31 -5.95
C ASP A 71 -19.97 -3.79 -7.04
N MET A 72 -19.25 -4.86 -6.73
CA MET A 72 -18.23 -5.45 -7.60
C MET A 72 -18.45 -6.96 -7.76
N LYS A 73 -17.91 -7.53 -8.83
CA LYS A 73 -17.76 -9.00 -8.95
C LYS A 73 -16.42 -9.48 -8.38
N THR A 74 -15.36 -8.68 -8.46
CA THR A 74 -14.02 -9.06 -8.02
C THR A 74 -13.38 -7.93 -7.22
N ILE A 75 -12.68 -8.25 -6.13
CA ILE A 75 -11.92 -7.26 -5.36
C ILE A 75 -10.61 -6.93 -6.08
N GLU A 76 -10.57 -5.76 -6.67
CA GLU A 76 -9.39 -5.20 -7.33
C GLU A 76 -8.60 -4.22 -6.43
N ILE A 77 -7.35 -3.97 -6.80
CA ILE A 77 -6.41 -3.16 -6.01
C ILE A 77 -6.91 -1.74 -5.74
N HIS A 78 -7.72 -1.15 -6.62
CA HIS A 78 -8.25 0.19 -6.42
C HIS A 78 -9.25 0.27 -5.26
N HIS A 79 -9.95 -0.83 -4.94
CA HIS A 79 -10.87 -0.91 -3.80
C HIS A 79 -10.18 -1.03 -2.45
N ILE A 80 -8.91 -1.44 -2.45
CA ILE A 80 -8.14 -1.54 -1.21
C ILE A 80 -7.83 -0.11 -0.72
N PRO A 81 -7.92 0.19 0.59
CA PRO A 81 -7.46 1.47 1.14
C PRO A 81 -5.94 1.63 1.02
N ALA A 82 -5.46 2.87 0.85
CA ALA A 82 -4.03 3.16 0.67
C ALA A 82 -3.13 2.61 1.79
N LYS A 83 -3.65 2.55 3.03
CA LYS A 83 -2.93 2.01 4.19
C LYS A 83 -2.47 0.56 4.01
N PHE A 84 -3.20 -0.24 3.22
CA PHE A 84 -2.84 -1.64 2.95
C PHE A 84 -2.00 -1.81 1.67
N LYS A 85 -1.95 -0.81 0.78
CA LYS A 85 -1.22 -0.91 -0.51
C LYS A 85 0.30 -0.75 -0.37
N ASN A 86 0.76 -0.05 0.65
CA ASN A 86 2.17 0.33 0.83
C ASN A 86 3.02 -0.79 1.43
N THR A 87 3.11 -1.94 0.76
CA THR A 87 4.00 -3.04 1.17
C THR A 87 5.14 -3.33 0.19
N ASN A 88 5.16 -2.67 -0.98
CA ASN A 88 6.19 -2.85 -2.01
C ASN A 88 7.16 -1.64 -2.15
N SER A 89 7.26 -0.81 -1.12
CA SER A 89 8.36 0.16 -1.02
C SER A 89 8.66 0.38 0.45
N SER A 90 9.79 -0.20 0.87
CA SER A 90 10.49 0.01 2.15
C SER A 90 10.44 -1.19 3.09
N SER A 91 11.64 -1.69 3.35
CA SER A 91 12.04 -2.52 4.47
C SER A 91 11.39 -2.10 5.81
N PRO A 92 11.24 -3.01 6.79
CA PRO A 92 10.38 -2.81 7.96
C PRO A 92 10.92 -1.86 9.04
N ASP A 93 11.87 -0.98 8.73
CA ASP A 93 12.65 -0.28 9.78
C ASP A 93 13.06 1.16 9.45
N LYS A 94 12.30 1.87 8.61
CA LYS A 94 12.42 3.33 8.53
C LYS A 94 11.09 3.96 8.87
N GLN A 95 10.92 4.32 10.14
CA GLN A 95 10.40 5.66 10.41
C GLN A 95 11.31 6.61 9.63
N LEU A 96 10.94 6.92 8.38
CA LEU A 96 11.66 7.90 7.59
C LEU A 96 11.60 9.17 8.43
N SER A 97 12.76 9.64 8.88
CA SER A 97 12.81 10.91 9.59
C SER A 97 12.20 11.97 8.69
N LEU A 98 11.63 13.03 9.28
CA LEU A 98 11.08 14.15 8.50
C LEU A 98 12.05 14.61 7.40
N ILE A 99 13.35 14.57 7.70
CA ILE A 99 14.44 14.87 6.75
C ILE A 99 14.39 13.94 5.53
N GLN A 100 14.31 12.63 5.73
CA GLN A 100 14.26 11.66 4.63
C GLN A 100 12.97 11.75 3.80
N ILE A 101 11.85 12.10 4.43
CA ILE A 101 10.58 12.33 3.71
C ILE A 101 10.72 13.55 2.80
N LEU A 102 11.28 14.65 3.32
CA LEU A 102 11.51 15.87 2.55
C LEU A 102 12.50 15.62 1.40
N GLU A 103 13.59 14.88 1.64
CA GLU A 103 14.55 14.53 0.59
C GLU A 103 13.93 13.69 -0.53
N ASN A 104 13.10 12.70 -0.17
CA ASN A 104 12.42 11.86 -1.15
C ASN A 104 11.39 12.66 -1.96
N LYS A 105 10.61 13.52 -1.30
CA LYS A 105 9.65 14.40 -1.98
C LYS A 105 10.35 15.41 -2.88
N GLU A 106 11.48 15.97 -2.43
CA GLU A 106 12.31 16.84 -3.24
C GLU A 106 12.83 16.12 -4.50
N ARG A 107 13.35 14.89 -4.35
CA ARG A 107 13.81 14.09 -5.48
C ARG A 107 12.70 13.81 -6.49
N GLU A 108 11.51 13.44 -6.01
CA GLU A 108 10.34 13.18 -6.86
C GLU A 108 9.95 14.42 -7.67
N LEU A 109 9.88 15.59 -7.03
CA LEU A 109 9.56 16.86 -7.69
C LEU A 109 10.61 17.26 -8.73
N ILE A 110 11.90 17.08 -8.42
CA ILE A 110 12.99 17.34 -9.36
C ILE A 110 12.88 16.45 -10.61
N GLN A 111 12.61 15.16 -10.42
CA GLN A 111 12.46 14.23 -11.54
C GLN A 111 11.23 14.53 -12.40
N ASP A 112 10.10 14.87 -11.79
CA ASP A 112 8.88 15.25 -12.52
C ASP A 112 9.09 16.54 -13.33
N ALA A 113 9.73 17.55 -12.74
CA ALA A 113 10.07 18.80 -13.43
C ALA A 113 11.01 18.56 -14.63
N LEU A 114 12.04 17.72 -14.47
CA LEU A 114 12.96 17.37 -15.56
C LEU A 114 12.25 16.58 -16.68
N LYS A 115 11.35 15.66 -16.34
CA LYS A 115 10.56 14.92 -17.34
C LYS A 115 9.65 15.84 -18.15
N ARG A 116 8.95 16.75 -17.48
CA ARG A 116 8.03 17.71 -18.13
C ARG A 116 8.74 18.74 -19.01
N THR A 117 10.03 18.95 -18.78
CA THR A 117 10.85 19.94 -19.48
C THR A 117 11.91 19.30 -20.38
N GLU A 118 11.79 17.99 -20.67
CA GLU A 118 12.70 17.23 -21.53
C GLU A 118 14.19 17.38 -21.12
N ASN A 119 14.45 17.37 -19.82
CA ASN A 119 15.76 17.58 -19.20
C ASN A 119 16.35 19.00 -19.37
N ASN A 120 15.54 20.00 -19.71
CA ASN A 120 15.99 21.39 -19.69
C ASN A 120 16.05 21.93 -18.25
N ILE A 121 17.25 21.95 -17.70
CA ILE A 121 17.53 22.37 -16.31
C ILE A 121 17.03 23.80 -16.03
N THR A 122 17.06 24.70 -17.01
CA THR A 122 16.60 26.09 -16.81
C THR A 122 15.09 26.12 -16.60
N HIS A 123 14.34 25.47 -17.50
CA HIS A 123 12.88 25.41 -17.38
C HIS A 123 12.41 24.56 -16.21
N ALA A 124 13.13 23.49 -15.86
CA ALA A 124 12.83 22.70 -14.66
C ALA A 124 13.02 23.54 -13.38
N ALA A 125 14.05 24.38 -13.33
CA ALA A 125 14.30 25.27 -12.20
C ALA A 125 13.21 26.34 -12.07
N ASP A 126 12.80 26.94 -13.19
CA ASP A 126 11.69 27.89 -13.23
C ASP A 126 10.37 27.24 -12.77
N LEU A 127 10.10 26.01 -13.21
CA LEU A 127 8.91 25.24 -12.84
C LEU A 127 8.87 24.91 -11.34
N LEU A 128 10.03 24.66 -10.74
CA LEU A 128 10.18 24.38 -9.32
C LEU A 128 10.31 25.65 -8.46
N GLY A 129 10.42 26.83 -9.08
CA GLY A 129 10.57 28.11 -8.39
C GLY A 129 11.91 28.26 -7.65
N ILE A 130 12.97 27.58 -8.11
CA ILE A 130 14.30 27.65 -7.50
C ILE A 130 15.36 28.14 -8.50
N PRO A 131 16.45 28.78 -8.04
CA PRO A 131 17.53 29.17 -8.95
C PRO A 131 18.13 27.97 -9.68
N ARG A 132 18.47 28.15 -10.97
CA ARG A 132 19.11 27.11 -11.80
C ARG A 132 20.31 26.45 -11.12
N GLN A 133 21.19 27.25 -10.50
CA GLN A 133 22.38 26.74 -9.79
C GLN A 133 22.01 25.84 -8.61
N THR A 134 20.92 26.16 -7.89
CA THR A 134 20.39 25.36 -6.78
C THR A 134 19.86 24.01 -7.28
N LEU A 135 19.11 23.99 -8.39
CA LEU A 135 18.65 22.75 -9.00
C LEU A 135 19.83 21.90 -9.46
N GLN A 136 20.81 22.51 -10.13
CA GLN A 136 22.00 21.81 -10.63
C GLN A 136 22.83 21.19 -9.48
N TYR A 137 22.99 21.90 -8.37
CA TYR A 137 23.64 21.37 -7.18
C TYR A 137 22.84 20.19 -6.58
N LYS A 138 21.51 20.31 -6.48
CA LYS A 138 20.64 19.25 -5.96
C LYS A 138 20.65 17.99 -6.83
N ILE A 139 20.73 18.13 -8.16
CA ILE A 139 20.89 16.99 -9.09
C ILE A 139 22.23 16.29 -8.86
N LYS A 140 23.33 17.05 -8.66
CA LYS A 140 24.68 16.48 -8.48
C LYS A 140 24.90 15.84 -7.10
N LYS A 141 24.16 16.29 -6.08
CA LYS A 141 24.26 15.80 -4.70
C LYS A 141 23.50 14.49 -4.47
N GLN A 142 22.55 14.16 -5.33
CA GLN A 142 21.80 12.89 -5.29
C GLN A 142 22.60 11.75 -5.89
#